data_AF-A0A8J7AYE7-F1
#
_entry.id   AF-A0A8J7AYE7-F1
#
_cell.length_a   1.000
_cell.length_b   1.000
_cell.length_c   1.000
_cell.angle_alpha   90.00
_cell.angle_beta   90.00
_cell.angle_gamma   90.00
#
_symmetry.space_group_name_H-M   'P 1'
#
loop_
_entity.id
_entity.type
_entity.pdbx_description
1 polymer ?
#
loop_
_entity_poly.entity_id
_entity_poly.type
_entity_poly.pdbx_seq_one_letter_code
_entity_poly.pdbx_strand_id
1 'polypeptide(L)'
;MTWNTNFGKRVLEGAEAKFYLHILQAAVEFSQEAVEFDEVEVITGDRIFDSASFEQRVVLWHRCLEALLKPEVPVPPLTNVLEAAAYFPFAWLTQRVEDEIAFADCIKQDDDPFYWRRLIWETLNALGMLKVLEAEFEEEEDILPIEVDCEDSLEWENCIDELADRIFWDRDWQVTYNHPQLLDGIEEEFANQTGISEEYVQNRLPKVTQAEADAALQKILDWQN
;
A
#
# COMPACT_ATOMS: atom_id res chain seq x y z
N MET A 1 7.79 -18.96 -6.09
CA MET A 1 6.47 -18.57 -5.58
C MET A 1 6.37 -17.08 -5.76
N THR A 2 5.18 -16.56 -6.05
CA THR A 2 4.92 -15.22 -6.60
C THR A 2 3.88 -14.56 -5.69
N TRP A 3 3.76 -13.23 -5.67
CA TRP A 3 2.66 -12.56 -4.97
C TRP A 3 1.38 -13.18 -5.53
N ASN A 4 0.58 -13.78 -4.67
CA ASN A 4 -0.73 -14.23 -5.09
C ASN A 4 -1.53 -12.94 -5.22
N THR A 5 -1.61 -12.39 -6.43
CA THR A 5 -2.55 -11.31 -6.73
C THR A 5 -3.87 -11.96 -7.13
N ASN A 6 -4.99 -11.25 -7.03
CA ASN A 6 -6.29 -11.72 -7.55
C ASN A 6 -6.24 -12.13 -9.04
N PHE A 7 -5.24 -11.66 -9.79
CA PHE A 7 -4.99 -11.99 -11.20
C PHE A 7 -3.95 -13.10 -11.40
N GLY A 8 -3.61 -13.82 -10.33
CA GLY A 8 -2.61 -14.89 -10.33
C GLY A 8 -1.19 -14.40 -10.09
N LYS A 9 -0.22 -15.21 -10.50
CA LYS A 9 1.21 -15.00 -10.24
C LYS A 9 1.82 -14.10 -11.32
N ARG A 10 1.95 -12.81 -11.02
CA ARG A 10 2.47 -11.79 -11.95
C ARG A 10 3.24 -10.69 -11.23
N VAL A 11 3.92 -9.85 -12.01
CA VAL A 11 4.42 -8.53 -11.61
C VAL A 11 3.42 -7.46 -12.05
N LEU A 12 3.55 -6.25 -11.51
CA LEU A 12 2.80 -5.09 -11.96
C LEU A 12 3.37 -4.61 -13.30
N GLU A 13 2.49 -4.17 -14.20
CA GLU A 13 2.89 -3.66 -15.52
C GLU A 13 2.11 -2.39 -15.88
N GLY A 14 2.62 -1.59 -16.82
CA GLY A 14 1.87 -0.46 -17.37
C GLY A 14 1.46 0.59 -16.32
N ALA A 15 0.14 0.87 -16.22
CA ALA A 15 -0.39 1.94 -15.38
C ALA A 15 -0.28 1.64 -13.88
N GLU A 16 -0.55 0.40 -13.44
CA GLU A 16 -0.46 0.00 -12.02
C GLU A 16 0.99 0.00 -11.51
N ALA A 17 1.97 -0.37 -12.33
CA ALA A 17 3.39 -0.29 -11.97
C ALA A 17 3.84 1.16 -11.80
N LYS A 18 3.38 2.04 -12.70
CA LYS A 18 3.63 3.48 -12.63
C LYS A 18 3.00 4.12 -11.40
N PHE A 19 1.75 3.79 -11.15
CA PHE A 19 1.03 4.25 -9.99
C PHE A 19 1.71 3.81 -8.70
N TYR A 20 1.94 2.51 -8.52
CA TYR A 20 2.55 1.96 -7.30
C TYR A 20 3.94 2.55 -7.03
N LEU A 21 4.78 2.66 -8.07
CA LEU A 21 6.09 3.28 -7.91
C LEU A 21 5.97 4.75 -7.45
N HIS A 22 5.10 5.52 -8.09
CA HIS A 22 4.93 6.94 -7.80
C HIS A 22 4.45 7.17 -6.35
N ILE A 23 3.42 6.45 -5.91
CA ILE A 23 2.92 6.58 -4.55
C ILE A 23 3.92 6.07 -3.51
N LEU A 24 4.70 5.03 -3.84
CA LEU A 24 5.76 4.56 -2.94
C LEU A 24 6.89 5.58 -2.80
N GLN A 25 7.35 6.18 -3.91
CA GLN A 25 8.41 7.19 -3.87
C GLN A 25 7.96 8.41 -3.04
N ALA A 26 6.74 8.91 -3.28
CA ALA A 26 6.19 10.02 -2.52
C ALA A 26 6.00 9.68 -1.02
N ALA A 27 5.54 8.46 -0.71
CA ALA A 27 5.41 8.00 0.66
C ALA A 27 6.78 7.88 1.37
N VAL A 28 7.82 7.44 0.66
CA VAL A 28 9.19 7.34 1.20
C VAL A 28 9.80 8.72 1.45
N GLU A 29 9.61 9.67 0.54
CA GLU A 29 10.03 11.06 0.74
C GLU A 29 9.34 11.68 1.96
N PHE A 30 8.02 11.47 2.10
CA PHE A 30 7.28 11.88 3.30
C PHE A 30 7.83 11.25 4.58
N SER A 31 8.06 9.93 4.60
CA SER A 31 8.60 9.25 5.79
C SER A 31 10.01 9.74 6.14
N GLN A 32 10.81 10.13 5.15
CA GLN A 32 12.13 10.72 5.39
C GLN A 32 12.01 12.08 6.08
N GLU A 33 11.09 12.93 5.62
CA GLU A 33 10.79 14.22 6.26
C GLU A 33 10.24 14.02 7.68
N ALA A 34 9.32 13.06 7.87
CA ALA A 34 8.74 12.75 9.17
C ALA A 34 9.82 12.37 10.20
N VAL A 35 10.84 11.61 9.79
CA VAL A 35 11.99 11.29 10.65
C VAL A 35 12.87 12.51 10.92
N GLU A 36 13.10 13.37 9.93
CA GLU A 36 13.91 14.59 10.08
C GLU A 36 13.26 15.59 11.06
N PHE A 37 11.93 15.70 11.02
CA PHE A 37 11.15 16.66 11.80
C PHE A 37 10.46 16.08 13.05
N ASP A 38 10.66 14.80 13.36
CA ASP A 38 10.02 14.09 14.49
C ASP A 38 8.48 14.13 14.41
N GLU A 39 7.95 13.98 13.20
CA GLU A 39 6.51 13.94 12.93
C GLU A 39 5.92 12.54 13.07
N VAL A 40 4.60 12.46 13.17
CA VAL A 40 3.87 11.19 13.28
C VAL A 40 3.79 10.54 11.90
N GLU A 41 4.28 9.30 11.82
CA GLU A 41 4.15 8.50 10.61
C GLU A 41 2.72 7.94 10.44
N VAL A 42 2.36 7.70 9.18
CA VAL A 42 1.25 6.83 8.77
C VAL A 42 1.37 5.44 9.38
N ILE A 43 0.23 4.89 9.82
CA ILE A 43 0.12 3.53 10.34
C ILE A 43 -0.57 2.62 9.32
N THR A 44 -0.06 1.40 9.17
CA THR A 44 -0.66 0.38 8.30
C THR A 44 -1.69 -0.49 9.04
N GLY A 45 -1.60 -0.51 10.38
CA GLY A 45 -2.35 -1.42 11.23
C GLY A 45 -1.51 -2.64 11.63
N ASP A 46 -0.46 -3.00 10.89
CA ASP A 46 0.43 -4.08 11.32
C ASP A 46 1.39 -3.60 12.41
N ARG A 47 1.22 -4.12 13.63
CA ARG A 47 1.97 -3.63 14.80
C ARG A 47 3.47 -3.86 14.69
N ILE A 48 3.91 -4.90 13.99
CA ILE A 48 5.34 -5.21 13.85
C ILE A 48 5.96 -4.22 12.86
N PHE A 49 5.35 -4.06 11.68
CA PHE A 49 5.79 -3.10 10.66
C PHE A 49 5.70 -1.65 11.16
N ASP A 50 4.61 -1.28 11.82
CA ASP A 50 4.41 0.06 12.37
C ASP A 50 5.44 0.38 13.48
N SER A 51 5.99 -0.63 14.16
CA SER A 51 7.08 -0.45 15.13
C SER A 51 8.49 -0.43 14.53
N ALA A 52 8.63 -0.69 13.23
CA ALA A 52 9.92 -0.75 12.55
C ALA A 52 10.59 0.63 12.48
N SER A 53 11.92 0.65 12.55
CA SER A 53 12.67 1.88 12.25
C SER A 53 12.56 2.25 10.78
N PHE A 54 12.82 3.51 10.43
CA PHE A 54 12.82 3.97 9.05
C PHE A 54 13.76 3.13 8.16
N GLU A 55 14.97 2.81 8.64
CA GLU A 55 15.94 1.98 7.93
C GLU A 55 15.39 0.58 7.61
N GLN A 56 14.65 0.01 8.55
CA GLN A 56 14.01 -1.30 8.38
C GLN A 56 12.88 -1.22 7.35
N ARG A 57 12.04 -0.17 7.42
CA ARG A 57 10.95 0.06 6.46
C ARG A 57 11.48 0.26 5.05
N VAL A 58 12.52 1.08 4.87
CA VAL A 58 13.16 1.30 3.57
C VAL A 58 13.64 -0.01 2.93
N VAL A 59 14.26 -0.90 3.70
CA VAL A 59 14.69 -2.21 3.19
C VAL A 59 13.49 -3.10 2.84
N LEU A 60 12.41 -3.05 3.62
CA LEU A 60 11.18 -3.80 3.33
C LEU A 60 10.47 -3.27 2.07
N TRP A 61 10.33 -1.95 1.94
CA TRP A 61 9.79 -1.29 0.75
C TRP A 61 10.58 -1.63 -0.50
N HIS A 62 11.92 -1.54 -0.44
CA HIS A 62 12.77 -1.90 -1.57
C HIS A 62 12.58 -3.38 -1.97
N ARG A 63 12.47 -4.30 -1.00
CA ARG A 63 12.19 -5.72 -1.28
C ARG A 63 10.83 -5.92 -1.95
N CYS A 64 9.80 -5.23 -1.49
CA CYS A 64 8.47 -5.28 -2.10
C CYS A 64 8.50 -4.74 -3.51
N LEU A 65 9.13 -3.58 -3.72
CA LEU A 65 9.29 -2.95 -5.02
C LEU A 65 10.01 -3.86 -6.02
N GLU A 66 11.12 -4.48 -5.62
CA GLU A 66 11.82 -5.46 -6.46
C GLU A 66 10.93 -6.64 -6.82
N ALA A 67 10.22 -7.22 -5.85
CA ALA A 67 9.36 -8.37 -6.10
C ALA A 67 8.12 -8.03 -6.94
N LEU A 68 7.62 -6.79 -6.88
CA LEU A 68 6.43 -6.34 -7.60
C LEU A 68 6.73 -5.87 -9.02
N LEU A 69 7.94 -5.36 -9.29
CA LEU A 69 8.28 -4.75 -10.58
C LEU A 69 9.28 -5.54 -11.42
N LYS A 70 10.07 -6.45 -10.82
CA LYS A 70 11.10 -7.22 -11.54
C LYS A 70 10.71 -8.71 -11.66
N PRO A 71 10.36 -9.20 -12.86
CA PRO A 71 9.92 -10.59 -13.03
C PRO A 71 11.02 -11.62 -12.72
N GLU A 72 12.29 -11.23 -12.79
CA GLU A 72 13.44 -12.07 -12.43
C GLU A 72 13.67 -12.22 -10.93
N VAL A 73 13.09 -11.34 -10.10
CA VAL A 73 13.23 -11.39 -8.65
C VAL A 73 12.21 -12.40 -8.11
N PRO A 74 12.66 -13.46 -7.39
CA PRO A 74 11.72 -14.38 -6.77
C PRO A 74 10.95 -13.65 -5.68
N VAL A 75 9.64 -13.90 -5.60
CA VAL A 75 8.85 -13.25 -4.56
C VAL A 75 9.27 -13.76 -3.18
N PRO A 76 9.50 -12.85 -2.23
CA PRO A 76 9.86 -13.23 -0.87
C PRO A 76 8.75 -14.06 -0.22
N PRO A 77 9.05 -14.85 0.83
CA PRO A 77 8.02 -15.47 1.64
C PRO A 77 7.00 -14.41 2.09
N LEU A 78 5.72 -14.64 1.82
CA LEU A 78 4.66 -13.74 2.27
C LEU A 78 4.56 -13.83 3.79
N THR A 79 4.57 -12.66 4.42
CA THR A 79 4.50 -12.48 5.86
C THR A 79 3.78 -11.17 6.11
N ASN A 80 3.08 -11.06 7.23
CA ASN A 80 2.33 -9.85 7.61
C ASN A 80 3.16 -8.56 7.45
N VAL A 81 4.44 -8.60 7.86
CA VAL A 81 5.36 -7.44 7.77
C VAL A 81 5.63 -7.00 6.34
N LEU A 82 5.81 -7.94 5.41
CA LEU A 82 6.07 -7.62 4.00
C LEU A 82 4.81 -7.15 3.29
N GLU A 83 3.66 -7.70 3.64
CA GLU A 83 2.38 -7.28 3.08
C GLU A 83 1.99 -5.90 3.59
N ALA A 84 2.18 -5.62 4.88
CA ALA A 84 2.06 -4.28 5.44
C ALA A 84 3.02 -3.28 4.77
N ALA A 85 4.27 -3.68 4.52
CA ALA A 85 5.23 -2.84 3.78
C ALA A 85 4.76 -2.54 2.35
N ALA A 86 4.20 -3.53 1.65
CA ALA A 86 3.63 -3.32 0.32
C ALA A 86 2.34 -2.48 0.36
N TYR A 87 1.59 -2.51 1.46
CA TYR A 87 0.34 -1.76 1.62
C TYR A 87 0.59 -0.30 2.03
N PHE A 88 1.70 -0.02 2.71
CA PHE A 88 2.03 1.31 3.24
C PHE A 88 1.78 2.48 2.27
N PRO A 89 2.15 2.41 0.98
CA PRO A 89 1.87 3.51 0.04
C PRO A 89 0.38 3.81 -0.14
N PHE A 90 -0.48 2.80 -0.03
CA PHE A 90 -1.94 2.96 -0.10
C PHE A 90 -2.46 3.61 1.18
N ALA A 91 -2.01 3.16 2.36
CA ALA A 91 -2.36 3.80 3.64
C ALA A 91 -1.98 5.29 3.65
N TRP A 92 -0.78 5.61 3.14
CA TRP A 92 -0.31 6.97 3.00
C TRP A 92 -1.17 7.78 2.01
N LEU A 93 -1.53 7.18 0.87
CA LEU A 93 -2.37 7.83 -0.13
C LEU A 93 -3.78 8.12 0.40
N THR A 94 -4.38 7.21 1.17
CA THR A 94 -5.68 7.44 1.83
C THR A 94 -5.61 8.70 2.69
N GLN A 95 -4.58 8.83 3.54
CA GLN A 95 -4.40 10.02 4.36
C GLN A 95 -4.19 11.29 3.50
N ARG A 96 -3.49 11.21 2.37
CA ARG A 96 -3.32 12.34 1.46
C ARG A 96 -4.63 12.79 0.81
N VAL A 97 -5.51 11.86 0.48
CA VAL A 97 -6.85 12.19 -0.03
C VAL A 97 -7.71 12.82 1.07
N GLU A 98 -7.66 12.29 2.29
CA GLU A 98 -8.33 12.90 3.44
C GLU A 98 -7.84 14.33 3.69
N ASP A 99 -6.53 14.57 3.59
CA ASP A 99 -5.93 15.90 3.71
C ASP A 99 -6.42 16.84 2.58
N GLU A 100 -6.48 16.38 1.33
CA GLU A 100 -7.02 17.17 0.21
C GLU A 100 -8.47 17.61 0.46
N ILE A 101 -9.30 16.72 1.02
CA ILE A 101 -10.70 17.00 1.33
C ILE A 101 -10.80 17.95 2.53
N ALA A 102 -10.11 17.63 3.64
CA ALA A 102 -10.18 18.37 4.89
C ALA A 102 -9.61 19.80 4.78
N PHE A 103 -8.60 19.99 3.93
CA PHE A 103 -7.90 21.27 3.77
C PHE A 103 -8.15 21.93 2.41
N ALA A 104 -9.23 21.56 1.70
CA ALA A 104 -9.57 22.11 0.38
C ALA A 104 -9.55 23.65 0.33
N ASP A 105 -10.04 24.31 1.39
CA ASP A 105 -10.07 25.78 1.50
C ASP A 105 -8.69 26.43 1.75
N CYS A 106 -7.68 25.64 2.11
CA CYS A 106 -6.32 26.09 2.41
C CYS A 106 -5.36 25.94 1.23
N ILE A 107 -5.78 25.29 0.15
CA ILE A 107 -4.96 25.06 -1.03
C ILE A 107 -4.76 26.38 -1.77
N LYS A 108 -3.50 26.69 -2.13
CA LYS A 108 -3.20 27.93 -2.84
C LYS A 108 -3.81 27.89 -4.22
N GLN A 109 -4.18 29.06 -4.74
CA GLN A 109 -4.87 29.20 -6.02
C GLN A 109 -4.10 28.63 -7.25
N ASP A 110 -2.78 28.43 -7.13
CA ASP A 110 -1.91 27.91 -8.19
C ASP A 110 -1.56 26.40 -8.03
N ASP A 111 -1.94 25.77 -6.92
CA ASP A 111 -1.70 24.34 -6.68
C ASP A 111 -2.88 23.51 -7.22
N ASP A 112 -2.65 22.26 -7.64
CA ASP A 112 -3.74 21.34 -8.04
C ASP A 112 -4.43 20.79 -6.78
N PRO A 113 -5.68 21.20 -6.46
CA PRO A 113 -6.33 20.82 -5.21
C PRO A 113 -6.82 19.37 -5.19
N PHE A 114 -6.70 18.68 -6.32
CA PHE A 114 -7.18 17.32 -6.53
C PHE A 114 -6.05 16.41 -7.01
N TYR A 115 -4.78 16.71 -6.72
CA TYR A 115 -3.64 16.02 -7.32
C TYR A 115 -3.68 14.50 -7.11
N TRP A 116 -3.87 14.05 -5.87
CA TRP A 116 -3.93 12.63 -5.50
C TRP A 116 -5.20 11.96 -6.01
N ARG A 117 -6.36 12.62 -5.86
CA ARG A 117 -7.63 12.16 -6.44
C ARG A 117 -7.56 12.00 -7.96
N ARG A 118 -6.93 12.95 -8.66
CA ARG A 118 -6.70 12.90 -10.12
C ARG A 118 -5.76 11.75 -10.49
N LEU A 119 -4.68 11.53 -9.74
CA LEU A 119 -3.77 10.40 -9.97
C LEU A 119 -4.50 9.06 -9.87
N ILE A 120 -5.32 8.87 -8.83
CA ILE A 120 -6.16 7.67 -8.65
C ILE A 120 -7.12 7.51 -9.83
N TRP A 121 -7.86 8.58 -10.16
CA TRP A 121 -8.83 8.59 -11.25
C TRP A 121 -8.19 8.23 -12.60
N GLU A 122 -7.05 8.84 -12.95
CA GLU A 122 -6.33 8.59 -14.19
C GLU A 122 -5.84 7.13 -14.27
N THR A 123 -5.39 6.59 -13.14
CA THR A 123 -4.94 5.19 -13.03
C THR A 123 -6.11 4.24 -13.23
N LEU A 124 -7.22 4.45 -12.53
CA LEU A 124 -8.45 3.65 -12.69
C LEU A 124 -8.98 3.72 -14.11
N ASN A 125 -8.96 4.90 -14.74
CA ASN A 125 -9.36 5.08 -16.13
C ASN A 125 -8.46 4.28 -17.08
N ALA A 126 -7.14 4.36 -16.91
CA ALA A 126 -6.17 3.62 -17.72
C ALA A 126 -6.31 2.09 -17.57
N LEU A 127 -6.76 1.62 -16.41
CA LEU A 127 -7.06 0.23 -16.13
C LEU A 127 -8.47 -0.21 -16.55
N GLY A 128 -9.35 0.73 -16.94
CA GLY A 128 -10.74 0.47 -17.30
C GLY A 128 -11.65 0.16 -16.10
N MET A 129 -11.28 0.58 -14.89
CA MET A 129 -11.93 0.23 -13.62
C MET A 129 -12.93 1.27 -13.11
N LEU A 130 -13.02 2.46 -13.73
CA LEU A 130 -13.91 3.55 -13.31
C LEU A 130 -15.41 3.20 -13.22
N LYS A 131 -15.85 2.08 -13.83
CA LYS A 131 -17.25 1.64 -13.86
C LYS A 131 -17.57 0.49 -12.90
N VAL A 132 -16.56 -0.05 -12.21
CA VAL A 132 -16.68 -1.30 -11.44
C VAL A 132 -16.98 -1.05 -9.96
N LEU A 133 -16.73 0.16 -9.47
CA LEU A 133 -16.71 0.52 -8.04
C LEU A 133 -18.04 0.38 -7.27
N GLU A 134 -19.19 0.18 -7.93
CA GLU A 134 -20.50 0.07 -7.26
C GLU A 134 -21.38 -1.10 -7.76
N ALA A 135 -20.83 -2.06 -8.51
CA ALA A 135 -21.64 -3.06 -9.21
C ALA A 135 -22.12 -4.26 -8.35
N GLU A 136 -22.03 -4.22 -7.02
CA GLU A 136 -22.50 -5.34 -6.18
C GLU A 136 -24.01 -5.31 -5.85
N PHE A 137 -24.72 -4.17 -6.01
CA PHE A 137 -26.12 -4.07 -5.55
C PHE A 137 -27.14 -3.30 -6.41
N GLU A 138 -26.79 -2.65 -7.53
CA GLU A 138 -27.76 -1.91 -8.37
C GLU A 138 -27.72 -2.30 -9.87
N GLU A 139 -28.83 -2.09 -10.58
CA GLU A 139 -28.99 -2.38 -12.00
C GLU A 139 -27.97 -1.54 -12.82
N GLU A 140 -27.20 -2.19 -13.72
CA GLU A 140 -26.05 -1.67 -14.49
C GLU A 140 -26.23 -0.31 -15.23
N GLU A 141 -27.43 0.29 -15.25
CA GLU A 141 -27.74 1.46 -16.09
C GLU A 141 -27.51 2.84 -15.44
N ASP A 142 -27.33 2.95 -14.11
CA ASP A 142 -27.19 4.25 -13.41
C ASP A 142 -25.82 4.51 -12.74
N ILE A 143 -24.83 3.62 -12.91
CA ILE A 143 -23.49 3.77 -12.29
C ILE A 143 -22.69 4.85 -13.04
N LEU A 144 -22.57 6.03 -12.43
CA LEU A 144 -21.70 7.10 -12.92
C LEU A 144 -20.30 6.94 -12.32
N PRO A 145 -19.23 7.11 -13.13
CA PRO A 145 -17.88 7.05 -12.62
C PRO A 145 -17.64 8.17 -11.59
N ILE A 146 -16.90 7.87 -10.53
CA ILE A 146 -16.48 8.87 -9.54
C ILE A 146 -15.85 10.08 -10.24
N GLU A 147 -16.30 11.28 -9.86
CA GLU A 147 -15.74 12.54 -10.34
C GLU A 147 -14.55 12.95 -9.47
N VAL A 148 -13.55 13.60 -10.07
CA VAL A 148 -12.29 13.97 -9.39
C VAL A 148 -12.51 14.93 -8.20
N ASP A 149 -13.54 15.75 -8.26
CA ASP A 149 -13.94 16.68 -7.21
C ASP A 149 -14.88 16.07 -6.16
N CYS A 150 -15.18 14.76 -6.24
CA CYS A 150 -15.95 14.06 -5.22
C CYS A 150 -15.32 14.26 -3.83
N GLU A 151 -16.11 14.75 -2.88
CA GLU A 151 -15.68 15.02 -1.49
C GLU A 151 -15.97 13.86 -0.54
N ASP A 152 -16.55 12.76 -1.02
CA ASP A 152 -16.81 11.58 -0.21
C ASP A 152 -15.52 10.76 -0.02
N SER A 153 -14.98 10.78 1.19
CA SER A 153 -13.75 10.05 1.53
C SER A 153 -13.91 8.53 1.38
N LEU A 154 -15.11 7.99 1.60
CA LEU A 154 -15.37 6.55 1.52
C LEU A 154 -15.30 6.07 0.06
N GLU A 155 -15.82 6.87 -0.87
CA GLU A 155 -15.71 6.58 -2.31
C GLU A 155 -14.25 6.48 -2.77
N TRP A 156 -13.39 7.37 -2.26
CA TRP A 156 -11.96 7.32 -2.54
C TRP A 156 -11.24 6.18 -1.83
N GLU A 157 -11.64 5.83 -0.61
CA GLU A 157 -11.13 4.65 0.09
C GLU A 157 -11.42 3.38 -0.73
N ASN A 158 -12.65 3.23 -1.24
CA ASN A 158 -13.02 2.13 -2.14
C ASN A 158 -12.17 2.12 -3.42
N CYS A 159 -11.90 3.29 -4.02
CA CYS A 159 -11.01 3.42 -5.18
C CYS A 159 -9.58 2.96 -4.89
N ILE A 160 -9.05 3.32 -3.73
CA ILE A 160 -7.70 2.94 -3.29
C ILE A 160 -7.67 1.44 -3.00
N ASP A 161 -8.71 0.90 -2.39
CA ASP A 161 -8.88 -0.52 -2.11
C ASP A 161 -8.89 -1.37 -3.38
N GLU A 162 -9.63 -0.95 -4.41
CA GLU A 162 -9.62 -1.61 -5.72
C GLU A 162 -8.23 -1.61 -6.37
N LEU A 163 -7.44 -0.54 -6.19
CA LEU A 163 -6.06 -0.49 -6.68
C LEU A 163 -5.13 -1.39 -5.85
N ALA A 164 -5.34 -1.47 -4.53
CA ALA A 164 -4.60 -2.34 -3.63
C ALA A 164 -4.87 -3.82 -3.93
N ASP A 165 -6.12 -4.20 -4.22
CA ASP A 165 -6.55 -5.57 -4.54
C ASP A 165 -5.95 -6.11 -5.86
N ARG A 166 -5.28 -5.25 -6.64
CA ARG A 166 -4.44 -5.67 -7.77
C ARG A 166 -3.12 -6.32 -7.34
N ILE A 167 -2.67 -6.02 -6.13
CA ILE A 167 -1.46 -6.53 -5.48
C ILE A 167 -1.83 -7.62 -4.47
N PHE A 168 -2.85 -7.38 -3.66
CA PHE A 168 -3.26 -8.28 -2.58
C PHE A 168 -4.36 -9.24 -3.02
N TRP A 169 -4.26 -10.49 -2.60
CA TRP A 169 -5.34 -11.48 -2.76
C TRP A 169 -6.29 -11.48 -1.57
N ASP A 170 -5.78 -11.17 -0.38
CA ASP A 170 -6.52 -11.02 0.86
C ASP A 170 -5.89 -9.92 1.73
N ARG A 171 -6.51 -9.62 2.87
CA ARG A 171 -6.04 -8.62 3.84
C ARG A 171 -5.63 -9.26 5.16
N ASP A 172 -5.19 -10.52 5.11
CA ASP A 172 -4.85 -11.31 6.30
C ASP A 172 -3.66 -10.73 7.07
N TRP A 173 -2.87 -9.87 6.44
CA TRP A 173 -1.77 -9.15 7.09
C TRP A 173 -2.28 -8.16 8.17
N GLN A 174 -3.53 -7.70 8.12
CA GLN A 174 -4.14 -6.88 9.17
C GLN A 174 -4.48 -7.67 10.44
N VAL A 175 -4.21 -8.99 10.48
CA VAL A 175 -4.56 -9.83 11.63
C VAL A 175 -3.91 -9.38 12.93
N THR A 176 -2.72 -8.73 12.90
CA THR A 176 -2.06 -8.23 14.11
C THR A 176 -2.74 -6.99 14.70
N TYR A 177 -3.49 -6.24 13.88
CA TYR A 177 -4.35 -5.16 14.34
C TYR A 177 -5.60 -5.72 15.02
N ASN A 178 -6.31 -6.61 14.32
CA ASN A 178 -7.61 -7.15 14.74
C ASN A 178 -7.49 -8.16 15.89
N HIS A 179 -6.40 -8.92 15.92
CA HIS A 179 -6.13 -10.00 16.87
C HIS A 179 -4.70 -9.88 17.42
N PRO A 180 -4.40 -8.84 18.23
CA PRO A 180 -3.05 -8.61 18.74
C PRO A 180 -2.54 -9.74 19.65
N GLN A 181 -3.43 -10.59 20.16
CA GLN A 181 -3.07 -11.78 20.95
C GLN A 181 -2.26 -12.80 20.13
N LEU A 182 -2.38 -12.79 18.79
CA LEU A 182 -1.63 -13.70 17.92
C LEU A 182 -0.11 -13.40 17.91
N LEU A 183 0.31 -12.22 18.36
CA LEU A 183 1.73 -11.88 18.55
C LEU A 183 2.38 -12.70 19.68
N ASP A 184 1.58 -13.25 20.60
CA ASP A 184 2.04 -14.12 21.69
C ASP A 184 2.16 -15.60 21.25
N GLY A 185 1.84 -15.91 20.00
CA GLY A 185 1.79 -17.26 19.43
C GLY A 185 0.44 -17.54 18.76
N ILE A 186 0.43 -18.43 17.77
CA ILE A 186 -0.79 -18.85 17.08
C ILE A 186 -1.19 -20.25 17.59
N GLU A 187 -2.46 -20.41 17.98
CA GLU A 187 -3.00 -21.74 18.30
C GLU A 187 -3.14 -22.61 17.04
N GLU A 188 -2.81 -23.90 17.12
CA GLU A 188 -2.88 -24.83 15.98
C GLU A 188 -4.27 -24.87 15.33
N GLU A 189 -5.35 -24.70 16.09
CA GLU A 189 -6.72 -24.66 15.54
C GLU A 189 -6.96 -23.44 14.67
N PHE A 190 -6.44 -22.28 15.04
CA PHE A 190 -6.54 -21.05 14.24
C PHE A 190 -5.74 -21.19 12.95
N ALA A 191 -4.49 -21.66 13.05
CA ALA A 191 -3.63 -21.89 11.87
C ALA A 191 -4.25 -22.88 10.87
N ASN A 192 -4.91 -23.93 11.36
CA ASN A 192 -5.60 -24.90 10.51
C ASN A 192 -6.87 -24.34 9.85
N GLN A 193 -7.54 -23.36 10.46
CA GLN A 193 -8.76 -22.74 9.94
C GLN A 193 -8.48 -21.62 8.95
N THR A 194 -7.47 -20.78 9.21
CA THR A 194 -7.14 -19.61 8.39
C THR A 194 -6.03 -19.90 7.38
N GLY A 195 -5.22 -20.95 7.60
CA GLY A 195 -4.00 -21.20 6.82
C GLY A 195 -2.82 -20.31 7.22
N ILE A 196 -2.99 -19.42 8.20
CA ILE A 196 -1.96 -18.50 8.69
C ILE A 196 -1.03 -19.25 9.66
N SER A 197 0.24 -19.37 9.30
CA SER A 197 1.24 -20.05 10.14
C SER A 197 1.86 -19.13 11.19
N GLU A 198 2.41 -19.71 12.25
CA GLU A 198 3.17 -18.95 13.26
C GLU A 198 4.34 -18.18 12.62
N GLU A 199 5.02 -18.77 11.63
CA GLU A 199 6.10 -18.11 10.89
C GLU A 199 5.63 -16.88 10.08
N TYR A 200 4.37 -16.86 9.65
CA TYR A 200 3.77 -15.74 8.93
C TYR A 200 3.58 -14.52 9.84
N VAL A 201 3.06 -14.71 11.06
CA VAL A 201 2.78 -13.62 12.03
C VAL A 201 4.01 -13.23 12.84
N GLN A 202 4.89 -14.18 13.15
CA GLN A 202 6.11 -13.94 13.93
C GLN A 202 7.31 -13.53 13.08
N ASN A 203 7.10 -13.13 11.82
CA ASN A 203 8.22 -12.73 10.98
C ASN A 203 8.92 -11.51 11.60
N ARG A 204 10.22 -11.66 11.85
CA ARG A 204 10.99 -10.65 12.58
C ARG A 204 11.42 -9.55 11.63
N LEU A 205 11.45 -8.32 12.13
CA LEU A 205 12.04 -7.21 11.40
C LEU A 205 13.47 -7.55 10.95
N PRO A 206 13.85 -7.17 9.72
CA PRO A 206 15.19 -7.42 9.23
C PRO A 206 16.21 -6.70 10.11
N LYS A 207 17.36 -7.33 10.32
CA LYS A 207 18.54 -6.62 10.81
C LYS A 207 19.11 -5.84 9.64
N VAL A 208 19.15 -4.52 9.78
CA VAL A 208 19.57 -3.60 8.71
C VAL A 208 20.71 -2.74 9.23
N THR A 209 21.74 -2.59 8.42
CA THR A 209 22.81 -1.60 8.62
C THR A 209 22.47 -0.31 7.90
N GLN A 210 23.01 0.82 8.36
CA GLN A 210 22.77 2.12 7.71
C GLN A 210 23.14 2.10 6.22
N ALA A 211 24.26 1.48 5.86
CA ALA A 211 24.70 1.39 4.47
C ALA A 211 23.73 0.59 3.58
N GLU A 212 23.05 -0.43 4.13
CA GLU A 212 22.02 -1.17 3.40
C GLU A 212 20.75 -0.33 3.23
N ALA A 213 20.37 0.42 4.26
CA ALA A 213 19.22 1.32 4.19
C ALA A 213 19.45 2.45 3.17
N ASP A 214 20.59 3.14 3.22
CA ASP A 214 20.95 4.21 2.29
C ASP A 214 20.96 3.69 0.84
N ALA A 215 21.52 2.50 0.62
CA ALA A 215 21.55 1.88 -0.70
C ALA A 215 20.15 1.48 -1.19
N ALA A 216 19.27 1.02 -0.31
CA ALA A 216 17.88 0.69 -0.64
C ALA A 216 17.07 1.96 -0.92
N LEU A 217 17.25 3.01 -0.12
CA LEU A 217 16.60 4.31 -0.31
C LEU A 217 16.95 4.90 -1.68
N GLN A 218 18.25 4.96 -1.99
CA GLN A 218 18.71 5.50 -3.27
C GLN A 218 18.13 4.71 -4.45
N LYS A 219 18.04 3.38 -4.34
CA LYS A 219 17.42 2.54 -5.38
C LYS A 219 15.93 2.78 -5.56
N ILE A 220 15.19 3.08 -4.49
CA ILE A 220 13.77 3.43 -4.58
C ILE A 220 13.63 4.78 -5.29
N LEU A 221 14.39 5.80 -4.87
CA LEU A 221 14.30 7.15 -5.42
C LEU A 221 14.77 7.24 -6.88
N ASP A 222 15.83 6.49 -7.24
CA ASP A 222 16.35 6.45 -8.62
C ASP A 222 15.57 5.52 -9.54
N TRP A 223 14.53 4.84 -9.04
CA TRP A 223 13.80 3.87 -9.84
C TRP A 223 13.08 4.57 -10.99
N GLN A 224 13.31 4.06 -12.21
CA GLN A 224 12.62 4.51 -13.42
C GLN A 224 11.78 3.38 -13.99
N ASN A 225 10.54 3.68 -14.37
CA ASN A 225 9.63 2.77 -15.07
C ASN A 225 9.87 2.72 -16.58
#